data_AF-A0A453NWP6-F1
#
_entry.id   AF-A0A453NWP6-F1
#
_cell.length_a   1.000
_cell.length_b   1.000
_cell.length_c   1.000
_cell.angle_alpha   90.00
_cell.angle_beta   90.00
_cell.angle_gamma   90.00
#
_symmetry.space_group_name_H-M   'P 1'
#
loop_
_entity.id
_entity.type
_entity.pdbx_description
1 polymer ?
#
loop_
_entity_poly.entity_id
_entity_poly.type
_entity_poly.pdbx_seq_one_letter_code
_entity_poly.pdbx_strand_id
1 'polypeptide(L)'
;MEGGSLLKLQFTTIFEYLQLLRMVATSVSTVGQRGMFYLAAAVSDFYVPWDSMAKHKIQSAGGPLEMRLSQVPKMLSVLRDQWAPLAFCVSFKLETNSDILVQKANMALNKYKMNIVVANLLATYKDQVIIVTNGARNTVRTRNSDDDLEEQIIKLLAQKHSKYIC
;
A
#
# COMPACT_ATOMS: atom_id res chain seq x y z
N MET A 1 -15.92 -27.61 -0.91
CA MET A 1 -15.13 -26.90 -1.94
C MET A 1 -13.79 -26.58 -1.33
N GLU A 2 -12.81 -27.48 -1.47
CA GLU A 2 -11.45 -27.27 -0.97
C GLU A 2 -10.57 -26.93 -2.18
N GLY A 3 -9.93 -25.75 -2.14
CA GLY A 3 -9.04 -25.26 -3.20
C GLY A 3 -9.68 -24.12 -4.02
N GLY A 4 -9.49 -22.88 -3.57
CA GLY A 4 -9.98 -21.69 -4.27
C GLY A 4 -9.75 -20.35 -3.56
N SER A 5 -9.24 -20.36 -2.33
CA SER A 5 -9.11 -19.15 -1.50
C SER A 5 -7.87 -18.29 -1.78
N LEU A 6 -6.94 -18.75 -2.64
CA LEU A 6 -5.70 -18.03 -2.94
C LEU A 6 -5.44 -17.97 -4.45
N LEU A 7 -5.30 -16.75 -4.96
CA LEU A 7 -4.84 -16.46 -6.32
C LEU A 7 -3.54 -15.64 -6.23
N LYS A 8 -2.49 -16.10 -6.92
CA LYS A 8 -1.20 -15.41 -6.98
C LYS A 8 -1.05 -14.71 -8.33
N LEU A 9 -0.88 -13.39 -8.31
CA LEU A 9 -0.63 -12.57 -9.50
C LEU A 9 0.76 -11.94 -9.36
N GLN A 10 1.64 -12.20 -10.32
CA GLN A 10 3.01 -11.67 -10.31
C GLN A 10 3.09 -10.36 -11.09
N PHE A 11 3.93 -9.45 -10.60
CA PHE A 11 4.31 -8.23 -11.30
C PHE A 11 5.79 -7.94 -11.02
N THR A 12 6.43 -7.23 -11.93
CA THR A 12 7.82 -6.78 -11.81
C THR A 12 7.91 -5.26 -11.97
N THR A 13 7.17 -4.70 -12.93
CA THR A 13 7.22 -3.27 -13.22
C THR A 13 6.08 -2.49 -12.55
N ILE A 14 6.28 -1.18 -12.38
CA ILE A 14 5.21 -0.29 -11.92
C ILE A 14 4.00 -0.32 -12.88
N PHE A 15 4.23 -0.47 -14.18
CA PHE A 15 3.15 -0.52 -15.17
C PHE A 15 2.27 -1.76 -14.97
N GLU A 16 2.89 -2.93 -14.81
CA GLU A 16 2.18 -4.18 -14.50
C GLU A 16 1.41 -4.08 -13.20
N TYR A 17 2.06 -3.58 -12.14
CA TYR A 17 1.42 -3.37 -10.84
C TYR A 17 0.15 -2.51 -10.96
N LEU A 18 0.21 -1.39 -11.68
CA LEU A 18 -0.92 -0.48 -11.84
C LEU A 18 -2.06 -1.09 -12.66
N GLN A 19 -1.76 -1.85 -13.72
CA GLN A 19 -2.79 -2.55 -14.49
C GLN A 19 -3.47 -3.65 -13.67
N LEU A 20 -2.69 -4.47 -12.96
CA LEU A 20 -3.22 -5.51 -12.10
C LEU A 20 -4.04 -4.93 -10.94
N LEU A 21 -3.56 -3.87 -10.30
CA LEU A 21 -4.31 -3.17 -9.25
C LEU A 21 -5.66 -2.71 -9.76
N ARG A 22 -5.73 -2.12 -10.96
CA ARG A 22 -6.99 -1.72 -11.58
C ARG A 22 -7.92 -2.90 -11.80
N MET A 23 -7.43 -3.97 -12.43
CA MET A 23 -8.23 -5.16 -12.74
C MET A 23 -8.80 -5.85 -11.49
N VAL A 24 -7.95 -6.01 -10.46
CA VAL A 24 -8.37 -6.56 -9.17
C VAL A 24 -9.35 -5.61 -8.50
N ALA A 25 -9.09 -4.30 -8.52
CA ALA A 25 -9.95 -3.32 -7.89
C ALA A 25 -11.37 -3.32 -8.45
N THR A 26 -11.50 -3.27 -9.77
CA THR A 26 -12.80 -3.31 -10.44
C THR A 26 -13.53 -4.64 -10.18
N SER A 27 -12.80 -5.74 -10.09
CA SER A 27 -13.39 -7.06 -9.77
C SER A 27 -13.90 -7.11 -8.32
N VAL A 28 -13.11 -6.63 -7.36
CA VAL A 28 -13.46 -6.58 -5.93
C VAL A 28 -14.61 -5.60 -5.66
N SER A 29 -14.82 -4.60 -6.52
CA SER A 29 -15.96 -3.68 -6.38
C SER A 29 -17.31 -4.40 -6.31
N THR A 30 -17.44 -5.59 -6.90
CA THR A 30 -18.67 -6.39 -6.89
C THR A 30 -19.05 -6.89 -5.49
N VAL A 31 -18.08 -7.03 -4.57
CA VAL A 31 -18.33 -7.45 -3.18
C VAL A 31 -18.46 -6.26 -2.21
N GLY A 32 -18.29 -5.03 -2.70
CA GLY A 32 -18.51 -3.79 -1.95
C GLY A 32 -17.74 -3.76 -0.62
N GLN A 33 -18.46 -3.48 0.47
CA GLN A 33 -17.90 -3.40 1.83
C GLN A 33 -17.24 -4.68 2.33
N ARG A 34 -17.58 -5.84 1.75
CA ARG A 34 -16.94 -7.12 2.09
C ARG A 34 -15.55 -7.28 1.47
N GLY A 35 -15.17 -6.44 0.51
CA GLY A 35 -13.82 -6.42 -0.06
C GLY A 35 -12.84 -5.66 0.83
N MET A 36 -11.62 -6.19 0.98
CA MET A 36 -10.51 -5.50 1.64
C MET A 36 -9.32 -5.34 0.70
N PHE A 37 -8.70 -4.16 0.69
CA PHE A 37 -7.37 -3.93 0.12
C PHE A 37 -6.34 -3.83 1.24
N TYR A 38 -5.32 -4.68 1.21
CA TYR A 38 -4.14 -4.62 2.07
C TYR A 38 -2.93 -4.23 1.22
N LEU A 39 -2.65 -2.93 1.11
CA LEU A 39 -1.71 -2.36 0.14
C LEU A 39 -0.31 -2.20 0.75
N ALA A 40 0.40 -3.32 0.93
CA ALA A 40 1.74 -3.37 1.53
C ALA A 40 2.91 -3.24 0.53
N ALA A 41 2.64 -3.15 -0.78
CA ALA A 41 3.68 -3.04 -1.80
C ALA A 41 4.46 -1.72 -1.69
N ALA A 42 5.79 -1.79 -1.83
CA ALA A 42 6.66 -0.62 -1.98
C ALA A 42 6.60 -0.12 -3.44
N VAL A 43 5.60 0.71 -3.73
CA VAL A 43 5.35 1.24 -5.09
C VAL A 43 6.31 2.39 -5.38
N SER A 44 6.92 2.40 -6.57
CA SER A 44 7.79 3.51 -7.01
C SER A 44 7.03 4.83 -7.05
N ASP A 45 7.60 5.89 -6.49
CA ASP A 45 7.03 7.26 -6.58
C ASP A 45 7.32 7.93 -7.93
N PHE A 46 8.32 7.44 -8.66
CA PHE A 46 8.78 7.98 -9.93
C PHE A 46 8.98 6.86 -10.96
N TYR A 47 8.82 7.19 -12.24
CA TYR A 47 9.00 6.27 -13.37
C TYR A 47 9.53 6.98 -14.61
N VAL A 48 10.02 6.23 -15.60
CA VAL A 48 10.39 6.75 -16.92
C VAL A 48 9.20 6.53 -17.87
N PRO A 49 8.61 7.59 -18.47
CA PRO A 49 7.58 7.43 -19.48
C PRO A 49 8.06 6.61 -20.68
N TRP A 50 7.18 5.81 -21.27
CA TRP A 50 7.49 4.97 -22.44
C TRP A 50 8.09 5.77 -23.60
N ASP A 51 7.53 6.95 -23.89
CA ASP A 51 8.01 7.83 -24.97
C ASP A 51 9.43 8.38 -24.72
N SER A 52 9.88 8.37 -23.46
CA SER A 52 11.22 8.82 -23.05
C SER A 52 12.17 7.67 -22.70
N MET A 53 11.72 6.43 -22.79
CA MET A 53 12.51 5.26 -22.41
C MET A 53 13.49 4.91 -23.52
N ALA A 54 14.79 4.87 -23.19
CA ALA A 54 15.82 4.48 -24.15
C ALA A 54 15.63 3.01 -24.58
N LYS A 55 15.62 2.78 -25.90
CA LYS A 55 15.47 1.42 -26.47
C LYS A 55 16.70 0.53 -26.27
N HIS A 56 17.86 1.15 -26.07
CA HIS A 56 19.14 0.47 -25.93
C HIS A 56 19.85 0.95 -24.67
N LYS A 57 20.85 0.16 -24.24
CA LYS A 57 21.73 0.52 -23.12
C LYS A 57 22.29 1.92 -23.31
N ILE A 58 22.09 2.78 -22.30
CA ILE A 58 22.67 4.13 -22.25
C ILE A 58 24.20 3.99 -22.18
N GLN A 59 24.91 4.72 -23.04
CA GLN A 59 26.36 4.62 -23.17
C GLN A 59 27.08 5.52 -22.16
N SER A 60 28.16 5.03 -21.55
CA SER A 60 28.89 5.71 -20.47
C SER A 60 29.97 6.69 -20.94
N ALA A 61 30.24 6.79 -22.24
CA ALA A 61 31.32 7.61 -22.78
C ALA A 61 30.96 9.11 -22.94
N GLY A 62 29.69 9.48 -22.71
CA GLY A 62 29.15 10.81 -23.01
C GLY A 62 29.21 11.84 -21.88
N GLY A 63 29.90 11.54 -20.77
CA GLY A 63 29.93 12.41 -19.58
C GLY A 63 28.94 11.96 -18.48
N PRO A 64 28.57 12.84 -17.53
CA PRO A 64 27.75 12.48 -16.40
C PRO A 64 26.34 12.04 -16.82
N LEU A 65 25.79 11.04 -16.12
CA LEU A 65 24.45 10.53 -16.39
C LEU A 65 23.38 11.44 -15.76
N GLU A 66 22.51 12.01 -16.59
CA GLU A 66 21.30 12.70 -16.14
C GLU A 66 20.07 11.81 -16.35
N MET A 67 19.33 11.52 -15.26
CA MET A 67 18.08 10.77 -15.32
C MET A 67 16.89 11.67 -14.99
N ARG A 68 15.95 11.77 -15.94
CA ARG A 68 14.69 12.49 -15.75
C ARG A 68 13.57 11.50 -15.49
N LEU A 69 12.97 11.59 -14.31
CA LEU A 69 11.86 10.73 -13.89
C LEU A 69 10.58 11.56 -13.75
N SER A 70 9.46 10.96 -14.12
CA SER A 70 8.11 11.51 -13.93
C SER A 70 7.50 10.97 -12.65
N GLN A 71 6.68 11.79 -11.97
CA GLN A 71 5.95 11.32 -10.79
C GLN A 71 4.87 10.32 -11.19
N VAL A 72 4.77 9.23 -10.43
CA VAL A 72 3.66 8.27 -10.59
C VAL A 72 2.35 8.95 -10.16
N PRO A 73 1.28 8.84 -10.98
CA PRO A 73 -0.03 9.39 -10.61
C PRO A 73 -0.53 8.83 -9.28
N LYS A 74 -1.31 9.61 -8.54
CA LYS A 74 -1.78 9.22 -7.20
C LYS A 74 -2.96 8.24 -7.27
N MET A 75 -2.64 6.99 -7.58
CA MET A 75 -3.62 5.93 -7.89
C MET A 75 -4.50 5.51 -6.71
N LEU A 76 -4.08 5.76 -5.47
CA LEU A 76 -4.90 5.48 -4.28
C LEU A 76 -6.21 6.29 -4.24
N SER A 77 -6.21 7.53 -4.74
CA SER A 77 -7.45 8.31 -4.88
C SER A 77 -8.38 7.66 -5.90
N VAL A 78 -7.85 7.24 -7.06
CA VAL A 78 -8.64 6.58 -8.11
C VAL A 78 -9.24 5.26 -7.61
N LEU A 79 -8.45 4.48 -6.86
CA LEU A 79 -8.94 3.26 -6.20
C LEU A 79 -10.15 3.54 -5.32
N ARG A 80 -10.07 4.58 -4.48
CA ARG A 80 -11.07 4.92 -3.46
C ARG A 80 -12.28 5.67 -3.99
N ASP A 81 -12.14 6.43 -5.06
CA ASP A 81 -13.24 7.23 -5.60
C ASP A 81 -13.94 6.54 -6.79
N GLN A 82 -13.24 5.67 -7.53
CA GLN A 82 -13.74 5.12 -8.80
C GLN A 82 -13.72 3.60 -8.86
N TRP A 83 -12.61 2.94 -8.51
CA TRP A 83 -12.47 1.50 -8.80
C TRP A 83 -13.11 0.59 -7.76
N ALA A 84 -13.02 0.94 -6.47
CA ALA A 84 -13.58 0.15 -5.37
C ALA A 84 -14.01 1.04 -4.19
N PRO A 85 -14.99 1.94 -4.40
CA PRO A 85 -15.31 3.00 -3.43
C PRO A 85 -15.87 2.50 -2.10
N LEU A 86 -16.50 1.34 -2.10
CA LEU A 86 -17.09 0.73 -0.91
C LEU A 86 -16.13 -0.24 -0.21
N ALA A 87 -14.98 -0.56 -0.77
CA ALA A 87 -14.06 -1.52 -0.16
C ALA A 87 -13.37 -0.94 1.08
N PHE A 88 -13.00 -1.82 2.01
CA PHE A 88 -12.19 -1.46 3.17
C PHE A 88 -10.71 -1.38 2.77
N CYS A 89 -10.12 -0.18 2.81
CA CYS A 89 -8.77 0.04 2.32
C CYS A 89 -7.78 0.31 3.46
N VAL A 90 -6.75 -0.53 3.50
CA VAL A 90 -5.59 -0.45 4.40
C VAL A 90 -4.36 -0.13 3.53
N SER A 91 -3.62 0.90 3.91
CA SER A 91 -2.37 1.27 3.23
C SER A 91 -1.20 1.31 4.20
N PHE A 92 0.01 1.21 3.66
CA PHE A 92 1.24 1.22 4.44
C PHE A 92 2.00 2.53 4.30
N LYS A 93 2.62 2.96 5.39
CA LYS A 93 3.53 4.11 5.43
C LYS A 93 4.81 3.72 6.13
N LEU A 94 5.85 3.45 5.33
CA LEU A 94 7.21 3.23 5.79
C LEU A 94 7.95 4.57 5.84
N GLU A 95 8.60 4.88 6.96
CA GLU A 95 9.52 6.01 7.08
C GLU A 95 10.79 5.60 7.83
N THR A 96 11.84 6.41 7.71
CA THR A 96 13.09 6.27 8.50
C THR A 96 13.16 7.26 9.66
N ASN A 97 12.32 8.31 9.64
CA ASN A 97 12.27 9.34 10.66
C ASN A 97 10.96 9.23 11.46
N SER A 98 11.08 9.05 12.78
CA SER A 98 9.95 8.95 13.73
C SER A 98 9.08 10.19 13.77
N ASP A 99 9.68 11.37 13.62
CA ASP A 99 9.03 12.65 13.87
C ASP A 99 7.96 12.94 12.81
N ILE A 100 8.15 12.41 11.60
CA ILE A 100 7.26 12.62 10.46
C ILE A 100 6.33 11.43 10.20
N LEU A 101 6.57 10.26 10.81
CA LEU A 101 5.85 9.02 10.48
C LEU A 101 4.33 9.17 10.70
N VAL A 102 3.93 9.59 11.90
CA VAL A 102 2.52 9.73 12.26
C VAL A 102 1.86 10.87 11.47
N GLN A 103 2.58 11.97 11.23
CA GLN A 103 2.08 13.07 10.41
C GLN A 103 1.80 12.60 8.97
N LYS A 104 2.75 11.89 8.35
CA LYS A 104 2.60 11.35 6.99
C LYS A 104 1.52 10.28 6.90
N ALA A 105 1.36 9.46 7.94
CA ALA A 105 0.27 8.49 8.01
C ALA A 105 -1.10 9.19 8.04
N ASN A 106 -1.28 10.21 8.88
CA ASN A 106 -2.51 11.00 8.92
C ASN A 106 -2.78 11.74 7.61
N MET A 107 -1.75 12.30 6.97
CA MET A 107 -1.89 12.93 5.65
C MET A 107 -2.37 11.93 4.60
N ALA A 108 -1.82 10.72 4.57
CA ALA A 108 -2.26 9.67 3.66
C ALA A 108 -3.71 9.21 3.96
N LEU A 109 -4.04 9.06 5.24
CA LEU A 109 -5.38 8.69 5.69
C LEU A 109 -6.43 9.68 5.16
N ASN A 110 -6.19 10.97 5.35
CA ASN A 110 -7.12 12.04 4.96
C ASN A 110 -7.14 12.25 3.45
N LYS A 111 -5.97 12.33 2.81
CA LYS A 111 -5.86 12.62 1.37
C LYS A 111 -6.51 11.53 0.52
N TYR A 112 -6.32 10.27 0.90
CA TYR A 112 -6.81 9.12 0.13
C TYR A 112 -8.07 8.50 0.74
N LYS A 113 -8.64 9.09 1.81
CA LYS A 113 -9.81 8.56 2.51
C LYS A 113 -9.65 7.09 2.91
N MET A 114 -8.46 6.70 3.37
CA MET A 114 -8.17 5.31 3.77
C MET A 114 -8.94 4.99 5.05
N ASN A 115 -9.31 3.71 5.23
CA ASN A 115 -9.90 3.26 6.49
C ASN A 115 -8.81 3.18 7.57
N ILE A 116 -7.64 2.66 7.20
CA ILE A 116 -6.50 2.46 8.09
C ILE A 116 -5.19 2.75 7.35
N VAL A 117 -4.24 3.38 8.05
CA VAL A 117 -2.83 3.43 7.63
C VAL A 117 -1.97 2.68 8.65
N VAL A 118 -1.28 1.64 8.22
CA VAL A 118 -0.27 0.93 9.02
C VAL A 118 1.06 1.65 8.82
N ALA A 119 1.56 2.27 9.87
CA ALA A 119 2.74 3.13 9.84
C ALA A 119 3.90 2.44 10.57
N ASN A 120 5.03 2.29 9.91
CA ASN A 120 6.18 1.55 10.43
C ASN A 120 7.50 2.29 10.17
N LEU A 121 8.43 2.18 11.12
CA LEU A 121 9.79 2.67 10.94
C LEU A 121 10.67 1.58 10.35
N LEU A 122 11.53 1.91 9.39
CA LEU A 122 12.44 0.94 8.77
C LEU A 122 13.31 0.21 9.80
N ALA A 123 13.69 0.89 10.89
CA ALA A 123 14.52 0.29 11.94
C ALA A 123 13.78 -0.74 12.81
N THR A 124 12.45 -0.67 12.90
CA THR A 124 11.66 -1.48 13.87
C THR A 124 10.43 -2.15 13.24
N TYR A 125 10.36 -2.22 11.91
CA TYR A 125 9.17 -2.70 11.20
C TYR A 125 8.82 -4.18 11.48
N LYS A 126 9.78 -4.98 11.94
CA LYS A 126 9.58 -6.37 12.34
C LYS A 126 9.03 -6.52 13.76
N ASP A 127 9.22 -5.49 14.58
CA ASP A 127 8.94 -5.53 16.01
C ASP A 127 7.68 -4.73 16.37
N GLN A 128 7.40 -3.66 15.64
CA GLN A 128 6.24 -2.80 15.92
C GLN A 128 5.71 -2.04 14.71
N VAL A 129 4.41 -1.77 14.75
CA VAL A 129 3.70 -0.86 13.85
C VAL A 129 2.75 0.06 14.62
N ILE A 130 2.46 1.22 14.05
CA ILE A 130 1.43 2.14 14.52
C ILE A 130 0.24 2.05 13.56
N ILE A 131 -0.89 1.56 14.05
CA ILE A 131 -2.16 1.55 13.34
C ILE A 131 -2.82 2.91 13.50
N VAL A 132 -2.96 3.66 12.40
CA VAL A 132 -3.55 5.00 12.37
C VAL A 132 -4.94 4.93 11.74
N THR A 133 -5.95 5.46 12.44
CA THR A 133 -7.33 5.58 11.98
C THR A 133 -7.84 7.00 12.22
N ASN A 134 -9.02 7.35 11.72
CA ASN A 134 -9.57 8.69 11.95
C ASN A 134 -9.83 8.89 13.45
N GLY A 135 -9.13 9.85 14.07
CA GLY A 135 -9.27 10.18 15.48
C GLY A 135 -8.61 9.22 16.49
N ALA A 136 -7.89 8.18 16.05
CA ALA A 136 -7.22 7.27 16.97
C ALA A 136 -5.95 6.66 16.38
N ARG A 137 -5.04 6.25 17.27
CA ARG A 137 -3.84 5.48 16.94
C ARG A 137 -3.63 4.37 17.95
N ASN A 138 -3.12 3.23 17.50
CA ASN A 138 -2.78 2.10 18.36
C ASN A 138 -1.40 1.55 17.97
N THR A 139 -0.52 1.31 18.92
CA THR A 139 0.78 0.68 18.67
C THR A 139 0.65 -0.82 18.90
N VAL A 140 0.92 -1.59 17.86
CA VAL A 140 1.04 -3.06 17.93
C VAL A 140 2.53 -3.38 17.96
N ARG A 141 2.95 -4.18 18.94
CA ARG A 141 4.35 -4.58 19.10
C ARG A 141 4.43 -6.04 19.54
N THR A 142 5.47 -6.73 19.10
CA THR A 142 5.85 -8.03 19.65
C THR A 142 6.32 -7.85 21.09
N ARG A 143 5.93 -8.75 21.97
CA ARG A 143 6.33 -8.79 23.39
C ARG A 143 7.43 -9.83 23.61
N ASN A 144 7.39 -10.89 22.83
CA ASN A 144 8.22 -12.08 22.97
C ASN A 144 8.69 -12.56 21.57
N SER A 145 9.66 -13.48 21.52
CA SER A 145 10.13 -14.09 20.26
C SER A 145 9.06 -14.89 19.52
N ASP A 146 8.05 -15.37 20.24
CA ASP A 146 7.00 -16.25 19.70
C ASP A 146 5.81 -15.44 19.15
N ASP A 147 5.82 -14.11 19.32
CA ASP A 147 4.76 -13.24 18.83
C ASP A 147 4.91 -12.98 17.33
N ASP A 148 3.88 -13.34 16.55
CA ASP A 148 3.78 -12.92 15.15
C ASP A 148 3.09 -11.56 15.04
N LEU A 149 3.85 -10.53 14.64
CA LEU A 149 3.34 -9.18 14.43
C LEU A 149 2.25 -9.14 13.37
N GLU A 150 2.38 -9.91 12.29
CA GLU A 150 1.41 -9.95 11.21
C GLU A 150 0.09 -10.56 11.70
N GLU A 151 0.14 -11.63 12.50
CA GLU A 151 -1.05 -12.22 13.09
C GLU A 151 -1.83 -11.21 13.95
N GLN A 152 -1.12 -10.39 14.74
CA GLN A 152 -1.74 -9.33 15.54
C GLN A 152 -2.37 -8.23 14.67
N ILE A 153 -1.68 -7.82 13.60
CA ILE A 153 -2.20 -6.85 12.63
C ILE A 153 -3.47 -7.39 11.98
N ILE A 154 -3.44 -8.61 11.44
CA ILE A 154 -4.57 -9.23 10.74
C ILE A 154 -5.77 -9.41 11.67
N LYS A 155 -5.57 -9.85 12.93
CA LYS A 155 -6.66 -9.94 13.92
C LYS A 155 -7.34 -8.58 14.14
N LEU A 156 -6.56 -7.51 14.29
CA LEU A 156 -7.09 -6.16 14.47
C LEU A 156 -7.84 -5.68 13.22
N LEU A 157 -7.26 -5.87 12.03
CA LEU A 157 -7.86 -5.45 10.77
C LEU A 157 -9.17 -6.20 10.49
N ALA A 158 -9.22 -7.50 10.76
CA ALA A 158 -10.44 -8.30 10.63
C ALA A 158 -11.57 -7.77 11.54
N GLN A 159 -11.27 -7.47 12.81
CA GLN A 159 -12.26 -6.87 13.73
C GLN A 159 -12.77 -5.51 13.24
N LYS A 160 -11.88 -4.67 12.70
CA LYS A 160 -12.24 -3.35 12.17
C LYS A 160 -13.06 -3.47 10.89
N HIS A 161 -12.75 -4.44 10.03
CA HIS A 161 -13.48 -4.71 8.81
C HIS A 161 -14.87 -5.28 9.09
N SER A 162 -15.03 -6.18 10.06
CA SER A 162 -16.35 -6.66 10.49
C SER A 162 -17.25 -5.51 10.94
N LYS A 163 -16.70 -4.52 11.68
CA LYS A 163 -17.43 -3.32 12.08
C LYS A 163 -17.76 -2.36 10.93
N TYR A 164 -17.05 -2.47 9.81
CA TYR A 164 -17.29 -1.66 8.61
C TYR A 164 -18.34 -2.29 7.68
N ILE A 165 -18.51 -3.61 7.73
CA ILE A 165 -19.53 -4.35 6.98
C ILE A 165 -20.91 -4.21 7.63
N CYS A 166 -20.97 -4.13 8.96
CA CYS A 166 -22.20 -3.91 9.73
C CYS A 166 -22.66 -2.44 9.68
#